data_AF-A0A6P8C824-F1
#
_entry.id   AF-A0A6P8C824-F1
#
_cell.length_a   1.000
_cell.length_b   1.000
_cell.length_c   1.000
_cell.angle_alpha   90.00
_cell.angle_beta   90.00
_cell.angle_gamma   90.00
#
_symmetry.space_group_name_H-M   'P 1'
#
loop_
_entity.id
_entity.type
_entity.pdbx_description
1 polymer ?
#
loop_
_entity_poly.entity_id
_entity_poly.type
_entity_poly.pdbx_seq_one_letter_code
_entity_poly.pdbx_strand_id
1 'polypeptide(L)'
;MRFLDGSVAGSILERGDYGCGFYRTDEGHLFTIFYLMGNRGRGTAAYPVGCYSQVVWSANRNNPVEYNAKLELKSDGDLVRKNANGTIAWSTNTSGKSVVSMNLDEFGNLMLNDKNDAVVWESVSHPTDVLVPGQKLMVGQKLTPGSSSTNFTEHALVETNPPLAYYSTNFSNLSLDSSSYVEFRSGSLALVSFSNNLNLPVFSFRASTSQPFVRLSSDGHLKVYEWRENQWQEIADILTREIGDYGYPLLCGEYGICSNGQCTCPASRNPSGTPYFKQLDDRNRSFGCPLTTPLSCDDPQNHSFVKLEKFTYFTVSKQDELLVQGCLLLTF
;
A
#
# COMPACT_ATOMS: atom_id res chain seq x y z
N MET A 1 -16.54 14.73 5.87
CA MET A 1 -15.41 14.26 6.73
C MET A 1 -14.13 14.94 6.30
N ARG A 2 -13.24 15.23 7.24
CA ARG A 2 -11.91 15.81 6.98
C ARG A 2 -10.82 14.82 7.37
N PHE A 3 -9.70 14.88 6.67
CA PHE A 3 -8.54 14.02 6.83
C PHE A 3 -7.31 14.87 7.19
N LEU A 4 -6.25 14.24 7.69
CA LEU A 4 -5.07 14.91 8.25
C LEU A 4 -4.35 15.78 7.20
N ASP A 5 -4.37 15.33 5.95
CA ASP A 5 -3.81 15.99 4.77
C ASP A 5 -4.67 17.15 4.25
N GLY A 6 -5.82 17.44 4.88
CA GLY A 6 -6.77 18.45 4.42
C GLY A 6 -7.78 17.92 3.39
N SER A 7 -7.64 16.66 2.94
CA SER A 7 -8.60 16.00 2.05
C SER A 7 -9.97 15.89 2.72
N VAL A 8 -11.01 15.74 1.89
CA VAL A 8 -12.40 15.68 2.35
C VAL A 8 -13.19 14.56 1.70
N ALA A 9 -14.10 13.95 2.47
CA ALA A 9 -15.04 12.96 1.95
C ALA A 9 -16.49 13.29 2.26
N GLY A 10 -17.37 12.97 1.31
CA GLY A 10 -18.82 12.89 1.51
C GLY A 10 -19.28 11.44 1.45
N SER A 11 -19.98 10.97 2.49
CA SER A 11 -20.56 9.63 2.55
C SER A 11 -21.83 9.51 1.71
N ILE A 12 -22.02 8.34 1.11
CA ILE A 12 -23.28 7.92 0.46
C ILE A 12 -23.96 6.80 1.25
N LEU A 13 -23.18 5.96 1.93
CA LEU A 13 -23.64 4.91 2.84
C LEU A 13 -22.80 4.98 4.12
N GLU A 14 -23.45 4.73 5.26
CA GLU A 14 -22.81 4.66 6.57
C GLU A 14 -23.37 3.46 7.33
N ARG A 15 -22.49 2.63 7.88
CA ARG A 15 -22.85 1.45 8.67
C ARG A 15 -21.75 1.16 9.69
N GLY A 16 -22.13 0.90 10.94
CA GLY A 16 -21.14 0.71 12.01
C GLY A 16 -20.18 1.90 12.05
N ASP A 17 -18.89 1.67 12.21
CA ASP A 17 -17.87 2.72 12.22
C ASP A 17 -17.32 3.08 10.84
N TYR A 18 -17.97 2.63 9.77
CA TYR A 18 -17.53 2.83 8.39
C TYR A 18 -18.53 3.64 7.57
N GLY A 19 -17.98 4.41 6.63
CA GLY A 19 -18.72 5.02 5.55
C GLY A 19 -18.03 4.76 4.23
N CYS A 20 -18.81 4.80 3.15
CA CYS A 20 -18.25 4.83 1.80
C CYS A 20 -18.79 6.04 1.04
N GLY A 21 -18.03 6.55 0.09
CA GLY A 21 -18.41 7.76 -0.63
C GLY A 21 -17.29 8.40 -1.44
N PHE A 22 -17.51 9.65 -1.82
CA PHE A 22 -16.60 10.42 -2.65
C PHE A 22 -15.53 11.10 -1.80
N TYR A 23 -14.27 10.87 -2.15
CA TYR A 23 -13.09 11.42 -1.51
C TYR A 23 -12.36 12.34 -2.47
N ARG A 24 -12.03 13.55 -2.04
CA ARG A 24 -11.32 14.55 -2.85
C ARG A 24 -9.90 14.72 -2.31
N THR A 25 -8.93 14.57 -3.22
CA THR A 25 -7.51 14.87 -3.03
C THR A 25 -7.08 16.00 -3.96
N ASP A 26 -5.81 16.40 -3.86
CA ASP A 26 -5.17 17.29 -4.82
C ASP A 26 -4.96 16.63 -6.19
N GLU A 27 -4.82 15.30 -6.21
CA GLU A 27 -4.61 14.50 -7.44
C GLU A 27 -5.93 14.16 -8.18
N GLY A 28 -7.08 14.38 -7.54
CA GLY A 28 -8.39 14.15 -8.15
C GLY A 28 -9.44 13.64 -7.17
N HIS A 29 -10.41 12.88 -7.69
CA HIS A 29 -11.51 12.35 -6.89
C HIS A 29 -11.52 10.83 -6.93
N LEU A 30 -11.73 10.23 -5.76
CA LEU A 30 -11.78 8.81 -5.55
C LEU A 30 -13.15 8.40 -5.00
N PHE A 31 -13.48 7.12 -5.16
CA PHE A 31 -14.51 6.47 -4.37
C PHE A 31 -13.85 5.55 -3.34
N THR A 32 -14.19 5.74 -2.07
CA THR A 32 -13.44 5.17 -0.94
C THR A 32 -14.34 4.63 0.16
N ILE A 33 -13.80 3.70 0.95
CA ILE A 33 -14.33 3.32 2.26
C ILE A 33 -13.39 3.93 3.32
N PHE A 34 -13.96 4.51 4.36
CA PHE A 34 -13.22 5.18 5.43
C PHE A 34 -13.89 4.98 6.80
N TYR A 35 -13.10 5.13 7.86
CA TYR A 35 -13.63 5.16 9.21
C TYR A 35 -14.39 6.46 9.49
N LEU A 36 -15.57 6.37 10.11
CA LEU A 36 -16.36 7.50 10.61
C LEU A 36 -15.88 8.04 11.95
N MET A 37 -14.87 7.40 12.56
CA MET A 37 -14.28 7.79 13.84
C MET A 37 -13.70 9.21 13.71
N GLY A 38 -14.35 10.14 14.41
CA GLY A 38 -14.19 11.58 14.30
C GLY A 38 -15.49 12.38 14.16
N ASN A 39 -16.61 11.73 13.83
CA ASN A 39 -17.91 12.40 13.61
C ASN A 39 -19.11 11.86 14.40
N ARG A 40 -18.99 10.73 15.11
CA ARG A 40 -20.11 10.21 15.92
C ARG A 40 -20.06 10.75 17.35
N GLY A 41 -20.46 12.02 17.48
CA GLY A 41 -20.50 12.69 18.78
C GLY A 41 -21.12 14.08 18.74
N ARG A 42 -22.46 14.12 18.68
CA ARG A 42 -23.38 15.21 19.09
C ARG A 42 -23.51 16.42 18.16
N GLY A 43 -24.78 16.72 17.86
CA GLY A 43 -25.19 18.00 17.30
C GLY A 43 -24.74 19.16 18.20
N THR A 44 -24.39 20.26 17.55
CA THR A 44 -23.98 21.56 18.09
C THR A 44 -22.62 21.62 18.81
N ALA A 45 -21.80 22.56 18.33
CA ALA A 45 -20.54 23.10 18.85
C ALA A 45 -19.23 22.31 18.57
N ALA A 46 -18.39 22.94 17.72
CA ALA A 46 -16.94 22.79 17.56
C ALA A 46 -16.37 21.36 17.55
N TYR A 47 -16.05 20.87 16.34
CA TYR A 47 -15.18 19.71 16.14
C TYR A 47 -13.89 19.87 16.95
N PRO A 48 -13.52 18.93 17.83
CA PRO A 48 -12.20 18.95 18.44
C PRO A 48 -11.15 18.85 17.33
N VAL A 49 -10.23 19.81 17.32
CA VAL A 49 -9.06 19.84 16.44
C VAL A 49 -8.27 18.54 16.69
N GLY A 50 -8.16 17.67 15.69
CA GLY A 50 -7.35 16.44 15.76
C GLY A 50 -8.04 15.12 15.40
N CYS A 51 -9.37 15.09 15.26
CA CYS A 51 -10.08 13.86 14.87
C CYS A 51 -10.09 13.64 13.34
N TYR A 52 -9.06 13.00 12.80
CA TYR A 52 -8.96 12.73 11.36
C TYR A 52 -9.42 11.32 11.00
N SER A 53 -10.27 11.22 9.98
CA SER A 53 -10.70 9.94 9.40
C SER A 53 -9.53 9.24 8.68
N GLN A 54 -9.67 7.94 8.41
CA GLN A 54 -8.71 7.14 7.65
C GLN A 54 -9.42 6.40 6.52
N VAL A 55 -8.86 6.49 5.31
CA VAL A 55 -9.26 5.68 4.15
C VAL A 55 -8.70 4.28 4.34
N VAL A 56 -9.57 3.28 4.23
CA VAL A 56 -9.21 1.85 4.34
C VAL A 56 -9.38 1.09 3.03
N TRP A 57 -10.00 1.71 2.03
CA TRP A 57 -10.14 1.13 0.71
C TRP A 57 -10.45 2.22 -0.34
N SER A 58 -9.98 2.03 -1.57
CA SER A 58 -10.28 2.91 -2.70
C SER A 58 -10.49 2.13 -3.99
N ALA A 59 -11.53 2.48 -4.75
CA ALA A 59 -11.84 1.89 -6.03
C ALA A 59 -10.81 2.28 -7.10
N ASN A 60 -10.62 3.58 -7.30
CA ASN A 60 -9.94 4.14 -8.47
C ASN A 60 -8.64 4.87 -8.10
N ARG A 61 -7.92 4.42 -7.06
CA ARG A 61 -6.67 5.02 -6.58
C ARG A 61 -5.62 5.27 -7.67
N ASN A 62 -5.49 4.35 -8.63
CA ASN A 62 -4.50 4.42 -9.71
C ASN A 62 -4.98 5.25 -10.91
N ASN A 63 -6.26 5.63 -10.92
CA ASN A 63 -6.86 6.44 -11.96
C ASN A 63 -7.87 7.42 -11.33
N PRO A 64 -7.39 8.43 -10.59
CA PRO A 64 -8.26 9.46 -10.03
C PRO A 64 -9.09 10.12 -11.11
N VAL A 65 -10.35 10.43 -10.79
CA VAL A 65 -11.27 11.07 -11.75
C VAL A 65 -11.40 12.56 -11.50
N GLU A 66 -11.79 13.28 -12.54
CA GLU A 66 -11.97 14.73 -12.52
C GLU A 66 -13.26 15.14 -11.80
N TYR A 67 -13.46 16.46 -11.70
CA TYR A 67 -14.69 17.04 -11.20
C TYR A 67 -15.91 16.58 -12.01
N ASN A 68 -17.08 16.48 -11.38
CA ASN A 68 -18.34 15.95 -11.96
C ASN A 68 -18.32 14.47 -12.38
N ALA A 69 -17.30 13.69 -12.00
CA ALA A 69 -17.32 12.25 -12.19
C ALA A 69 -18.44 11.55 -11.40
N LYS A 70 -18.98 10.48 -11.98
CA LYS A 70 -20.13 9.74 -11.46
C LYS A 70 -19.75 8.35 -11.01
N LEU A 71 -20.40 7.89 -9.94
CA LEU A 71 -20.53 6.46 -9.63
C LEU A 71 -21.89 6.02 -10.16
N GLU A 72 -21.92 4.97 -10.98
CA GLU A 72 -23.12 4.54 -11.67
C GLU A 72 -23.23 3.02 -11.66
N LEU A 73 -24.35 2.50 -11.17
CA LEU A 73 -24.74 1.11 -11.39
C LEU A 73 -25.46 1.05 -12.74
N LYS A 74 -24.82 0.46 -13.74
CA LYS A 74 -25.38 0.31 -15.09
C LYS A 74 -26.50 -0.72 -15.09
N SER A 75 -27.35 -0.66 -16.11
CA SER A 75 -28.45 -1.62 -16.31
C SER A 75 -27.99 -3.06 -16.55
N ASP A 76 -26.72 -3.26 -16.94
CA ASP A 76 -26.10 -4.58 -17.08
C ASP A 76 -25.63 -5.17 -15.74
N GLY A 77 -25.77 -4.43 -14.63
CA GLY A 77 -25.34 -4.86 -13.29
C GLY A 77 -23.89 -4.54 -12.95
N ASP A 78 -23.22 -3.68 -13.71
CA ASP A 78 -21.84 -3.27 -13.44
C ASP A 78 -21.76 -1.90 -12.77
N LEU A 79 -21.05 -1.81 -11.63
CA LEU A 79 -20.82 -0.57 -10.91
C LEU A 79 -19.54 0.09 -11.43
N VAL A 80 -19.67 1.30 -11.98
CA VAL A 80 -18.55 2.01 -12.61
C VAL A 80 -18.31 3.38 -12.02
N ARG A 81 -17.03 3.74 -11.89
CA ARG A 81 -16.58 5.12 -11.65
C ARG A 81 -16.11 5.71 -12.97
N LYS A 82 -16.78 6.77 -13.44
CA LYS A 82 -16.50 7.37 -14.75
C LYS A 82 -16.43 8.90 -14.70
N ASN A 83 -15.55 9.46 -15.52
CA ASN A 83 -15.42 10.91 -15.75
C ASN A 83 -16.70 11.47 -16.40
N ALA A 84 -16.85 12.80 -16.35
CA ALA A 84 -18.01 13.48 -16.93
C ALA A 84 -18.13 13.27 -18.45
N ASN A 85 -17.01 13.07 -19.14
CA ASN A 85 -16.94 12.72 -20.57
C ASN A 85 -17.32 11.26 -20.89
N GLY A 86 -17.60 10.44 -19.87
CA GLY A 86 -17.97 9.03 -20.02
C GLY A 86 -16.82 8.04 -19.92
N THR A 87 -15.55 8.48 -19.86
CA THR A 87 -14.40 7.58 -19.71
C THR A 87 -14.46 6.86 -18.36
N ILE A 88 -14.46 5.53 -18.38
CA ILE A 88 -14.50 4.68 -17.18
C ILE A 88 -13.10 4.61 -16.59
N ALA A 89 -12.96 4.99 -15.33
CA ALA A 89 -11.71 4.91 -14.60
C ALA A 89 -11.59 3.62 -13.79
N TRP A 90 -12.72 3.06 -13.35
CA TRP A 90 -12.79 1.81 -12.60
C TRP A 90 -14.16 1.13 -12.73
N SER A 91 -14.19 -0.19 -12.63
CA SER A 91 -15.40 -1.03 -12.71
C SER A 91 -15.25 -2.26 -11.80
N THR A 92 -16.37 -2.75 -11.26
CA THR A 92 -16.44 -4.02 -10.52
C THR A 92 -16.37 -5.26 -11.42
N ASN A 93 -16.46 -5.09 -12.74
CA ASN A 93 -16.53 -6.16 -13.74
C ASN A 93 -17.67 -7.15 -13.45
N THR A 94 -18.84 -6.62 -13.07
CA THR A 94 -20.04 -7.40 -12.74
C THR A 94 -21.11 -7.36 -13.83
N SER A 95 -20.74 -6.93 -15.04
CA SER A 95 -21.65 -6.91 -16.19
C SER A 95 -22.25 -8.29 -16.45
N GLY A 96 -23.56 -8.35 -16.63
CA GLY A 96 -24.34 -9.57 -16.82
C GLY A 96 -24.64 -10.34 -15.54
N LYS A 97 -24.15 -9.90 -14.37
CA LYS A 97 -24.37 -10.60 -13.08
C LYS A 97 -25.61 -10.12 -12.32
N SER A 98 -26.44 -9.28 -12.93
CA SER A 98 -27.74 -8.86 -12.37
C SER A 98 -27.65 -8.21 -10.99
N VAL A 99 -26.60 -7.42 -10.72
CA VAL A 99 -26.49 -6.61 -9.50
C VAL A 99 -27.61 -5.58 -9.48
N VAL A 100 -28.29 -5.45 -8.34
CA VAL A 100 -29.39 -4.49 -8.14
C VAL A 100 -29.22 -3.61 -6.90
N SER A 101 -28.30 -3.95 -6.00
CA SER A 101 -28.09 -3.19 -4.77
C SER A 101 -26.61 -3.12 -4.38
N MET A 102 -26.30 -2.09 -3.58
CA MET A 102 -24.99 -1.84 -2.99
C MET A 102 -25.18 -1.64 -1.50
N ASN A 103 -24.47 -2.41 -0.69
CA ASN A 103 -24.60 -2.43 0.78
C ASN A 103 -23.22 -2.27 1.42
N LEU A 104 -23.16 -1.57 2.56
CA LEU A 104 -21.97 -1.50 3.41
C LEU A 104 -22.30 -2.18 4.73
N ASP A 105 -21.46 -3.13 5.18
CA ASP A 105 -21.65 -3.78 6.47
C ASP A 105 -20.93 -3.03 7.62
N GLU A 106 -21.07 -3.56 8.83
CA GLU A 106 -20.46 -2.97 10.05
C GLU A 106 -18.94 -3.15 10.14
N PHE A 107 -18.34 -3.95 9.26
CA PHE A 107 -16.91 -4.24 9.18
C PHE A 107 -16.22 -3.49 8.03
N GLY A 108 -16.96 -2.66 7.29
CA GLY A 108 -16.44 -1.89 6.17
C GLY A 108 -16.33 -2.68 4.86
N ASN A 109 -17.06 -3.79 4.74
CA ASN A 109 -17.18 -4.51 3.47
C ASN A 109 -18.30 -3.88 2.62
N LEU A 110 -17.92 -3.34 1.47
CA LEU A 110 -18.86 -2.88 0.45
C LEU A 110 -19.22 -4.07 -0.46
N MET A 111 -20.48 -4.46 -0.45
CA MET A 111 -21.01 -5.59 -1.20
C MET A 111 -21.98 -5.14 -2.28
N LEU A 112 -21.93 -5.80 -3.43
CA LEU A 112 -22.91 -5.70 -4.49
C LEU A 112 -23.72 -6.99 -4.53
N ASN A 113 -25.05 -6.87 -4.46
CA ASN A 113 -25.92 -8.04 -4.38
C ASN A 113 -26.84 -8.14 -5.60
N ASP A 114 -27.17 -9.37 -5.98
CA ASP A 114 -28.21 -9.67 -6.94
C ASP A 114 -29.62 -9.54 -6.34
N LYS A 115 -30.65 -9.79 -7.15
CA LYS A 115 -32.05 -9.71 -6.72
C LYS A 115 -32.48 -10.73 -5.66
N ASN A 116 -31.65 -11.75 -5.41
CA ASN A 116 -31.88 -12.78 -4.40
C ASN A 116 -31.03 -12.52 -3.13
N ASP A 117 -30.48 -11.31 -2.99
CA ASP A 117 -29.55 -10.91 -1.95
C ASP A 117 -28.23 -11.71 -1.92
N ALA A 118 -27.89 -12.40 -3.01
CA ALA A 118 -26.61 -13.09 -3.13
C ALA A 118 -25.49 -12.09 -3.43
N VAL A 119 -24.38 -12.19 -2.69
CA VAL A 119 -23.20 -11.33 -2.89
C VAL A 119 -22.52 -11.69 -4.22
N VAL A 120 -22.43 -10.71 -5.11
CA VAL A 120 -21.83 -10.83 -6.45
C VAL A 120 -20.40 -10.29 -6.48
N TRP A 121 -20.14 -9.24 -5.69
CA TRP A 121 -18.84 -8.59 -5.56
C TRP A 121 -18.71 -8.01 -4.16
N GLU A 122 -17.48 -7.97 -3.64
CA GLU A 122 -17.18 -7.39 -2.33
C GLU A 122 -15.80 -6.72 -2.31
N SER A 123 -15.67 -5.64 -1.54
CA SER A 123 -14.42 -4.86 -1.46
C SER A 123 -13.31 -5.59 -0.72
N VAL A 124 -13.63 -6.42 0.26
CA VAL A 124 -12.63 -7.19 1.03
C VAL A 124 -11.86 -8.19 0.18
N SER A 125 -12.48 -8.69 -0.90
CA SER A 125 -11.86 -9.55 -1.92
C SER A 125 -10.99 -8.76 -2.92
N HIS A 126 -10.92 -7.44 -2.80
CA HIS A 126 -10.13 -6.55 -3.65
C HIS A 126 -9.30 -5.57 -2.79
N PRO A 127 -8.35 -6.09 -1.99
CA PRO A 127 -7.59 -5.26 -1.06
C PRO A 127 -6.77 -4.17 -1.78
N THR A 128 -6.47 -3.11 -1.05
CA THR A 128 -5.71 -1.95 -1.54
C THR A 128 -4.39 -1.86 -0.76
N ASP A 129 -4.17 -0.84 0.06
CA ASP A 129 -3.00 -0.73 0.95
C ASP A 129 -3.31 -1.17 2.38
N VAL A 130 -4.57 -1.44 2.70
CA VAL A 130 -5.03 -1.69 4.08
C VAL A 130 -5.67 -3.08 4.21
N LEU A 131 -5.44 -3.71 5.37
CA LEU A 131 -6.23 -4.83 5.90
C LEU A 131 -6.99 -4.40 7.15
N VAL A 132 -8.28 -4.71 7.20
CA VAL A 132 -9.15 -4.51 8.38
C VAL A 132 -9.42 -5.86 9.09
N PRO A 133 -9.75 -5.87 10.39
CA PRO A 133 -9.84 -7.11 11.16
C PRO A 133 -10.86 -8.09 10.54
N GLY A 134 -10.48 -9.37 10.44
CA GLY A 134 -11.25 -10.43 9.80
C GLY A 134 -11.05 -10.52 8.28
N GLN A 135 -10.41 -9.52 7.65
CA GLN A 135 -10.09 -9.59 6.22
C GLN A 135 -9.03 -10.66 5.95
N LYS A 136 -9.26 -11.40 4.86
CA LYS A 136 -8.39 -12.48 4.39
C LYS A 136 -7.66 -12.03 3.13
N LEU A 137 -6.35 -12.22 3.14
CA LEU A 137 -5.49 -12.08 1.98
C LEU A 137 -5.21 -13.50 1.44
N MET A 138 -5.92 -13.86 0.38
CA MET A 138 -5.83 -15.16 -0.30
C MET A 138 -4.51 -15.30 -1.07
N VAL A 139 -4.12 -16.53 -1.41
CA VAL A 139 -2.99 -16.79 -2.32
C VAL A 139 -3.14 -15.98 -3.62
N GLY A 140 -2.05 -15.36 -4.07
CA GLY A 140 -2.02 -14.47 -5.23
C GLY A 140 -2.55 -13.05 -5.00
N GLN A 141 -3.19 -12.76 -3.86
CA GLN A 141 -3.55 -11.40 -3.49
C GLN A 141 -2.39 -10.65 -2.84
N LYS A 142 -2.50 -9.33 -2.82
CA LYS A 142 -1.45 -8.40 -2.36
C LYS A 142 -2.04 -7.13 -1.80
N LEU A 143 -1.29 -6.51 -0.89
CA LEU A 143 -1.45 -5.09 -0.64
C LEU A 143 -0.60 -4.30 -1.63
N THR A 144 -1.10 -3.16 -2.08
CA THR A 144 -0.32 -2.22 -2.89
C THR A 144 -0.44 -0.82 -2.27
N PRO A 145 0.67 -0.18 -1.87
CA PRO A 145 0.71 1.16 -1.28
C PRO A 145 -0.01 2.25 -2.10
N GLY A 146 -0.22 3.40 -1.46
CA GLY A 146 -0.52 4.70 -2.11
C GLY A 146 0.34 4.88 -3.35
N SER A 147 -0.20 5.42 -4.45
CA SER A 147 0.61 5.93 -5.55
C SER A 147 1.84 6.64 -4.95
N SER A 148 3.09 6.35 -5.31
CA SER A 148 3.62 5.78 -6.56
C SER A 148 3.17 4.37 -6.91
N SER A 149 3.10 4.13 -8.22
CA SER A 149 2.51 2.95 -8.86
C SER A 149 3.36 1.69 -8.72
N THR A 150 2.77 0.54 -8.39
CA THR A 150 2.76 -0.70 -9.22
C THR A 150 2.26 -1.95 -8.49
N ASN A 151 1.94 -2.99 -9.27
CA ASN A 151 1.31 -4.25 -8.86
C ASN A 151 2.28 -5.22 -8.15
N PHE A 152 1.99 -5.63 -6.91
CA PHE A 152 2.78 -6.65 -6.16
C PHE A 152 2.31 -8.12 -6.23
N THR A 153 3.25 -9.01 -6.58
CA THR A 153 3.32 -10.46 -6.33
C THR A 153 3.79 -10.92 -4.95
N GLU A 154 2.98 -11.50 -4.05
CA GLU A 154 3.39 -12.45 -2.96
C GLU A 154 4.57 -12.10 -1.99
N HIS A 155 5.16 -10.91 -2.04
CA HIS A 155 6.32 -10.49 -1.22
C HIS A 155 6.17 -9.04 -0.76
N ALA A 156 6.81 -8.68 0.35
CA ALA A 156 7.03 -7.28 0.68
C ALA A 156 8.08 -6.75 -0.32
N LEU A 157 7.61 -6.01 -1.32
CA LEU A 157 8.37 -5.62 -2.51
C LEU A 157 8.64 -4.10 -2.49
N VAL A 158 9.83 -3.72 -2.93
CA VAL A 158 10.20 -2.34 -3.29
C VAL A 158 9.77 -2.09 -4.73
N GLU A 159 9.29 -0.89 -5.03
CA GLU A 159 9.03 -0.44 -6.39
C GLU A 159 10.34 -0.26 -7.18
N THR A 160 10.85 -1.37 -7.68
CA THR A 160 11.88 -1.42 -8.72
C THR A 160 11.32 -2.16 -9.94
N ASN A 161 11.94 -2.00 -11.10
CA ASN A 161 11.60 -2.79 -12.29
C ASN A 161 12.78 -3.70 -12.65
N PRO A 162 12.75 -5.00 -12.31
CA PRO A 162 11.65 -5.74 -11.67
C PRO A 162 11.53 -5.46 -10.16
N PRO A 163 10.36 -5.73 -9.52
CA PRO A 163 10.13 -5.50 -8.09
C PRO A 163 11.08 -6.33 -7.23
N LEU A 164 11.74 -5.69 -6.26
CA LEU A 164 12.70 -6.36 -5.38
C LEU A 164 12.05 -6.73 -4.06
N ALA A 165 12.11 -8.00 -3.66
CA ALA A 165 11.68 -8.41 -2.31
C ALA A 165 12.73 -7.98 -1.29
N TYR A 166 12.31 -7.23 -0.27
CA TYR A 166 13.18 -6.85 0.86
C TYR A 166 12.88 -7.67 2.13
N TYR A 167 11.73 -8.35 2.16
CA TYR A 167 11.41 -9.35 3.17
C TYR A 167 10.60 -10.49 2.54
N SER A 168 10.99 -11.71 2.87
CA SER A 168 10.27 -12.94 2.52
C SER A 168 10.37 -13.90 3.68
N THR A 169 9.26 -14.53 4.01
CA THR A 169 9.22 -15.66 4.94
C THR A 169 8.76 -16.89 4.17
N ASN A 170 9.56 -17.96 4.24
CA ASN A 170 9.26 -19.17 3.50
C ASN A 170 8.68 -20.22 4.44
N PHE A 171 7.52 -20.74 4.07
CA PHE A 171 6.87 -21.84 4.76
C PHE A 171 7.12 -23.16 4.05
N SER A 172 8.36 -23.45 3.61
CA SER A 172 8.71 -24.60 2.75
C SER A 172 8.23 -25.97 3.27
N ASN A 173 8.01 -26.09 4.58
CA ASN A 173 7.52 -27.31 5.22
C ASN A 173 5.98 -27.39 5.30
N LEU A 174 5.27 -26.38 4.79
CA LEU A 174 3.81 -26.27 4.78
C LEU A 174 3.32 -26.34 3.32
N SER A 175 2.45 -27.30 3.03
CA SER A 175 1.82 -27.42 1.72
C SER A 175 0.70 -26.40 1.58
N LEU A 176 1.03 -25.14 1.27
CA LEU A 176 0.01 -24.12 1.00
C LEU A 176 -0.75 -24.45 -0.29
N ASP A 177 -2.06 -24.29 -0.24
CA ASP A 177 -2.97 -24.51 -1.36
C ASP A 177 -3.82 -23.26 -1.63
N SER A 178 -4.72 -23.33 -2.61
CA SER A 178 -5.61 -22.22 -2.96
C SER A 178 -6.62 -21.85 -1.86
N SER A 179 -6.79 -22.69 -0.83
CA SER A 179 -7.65 -22.40 0.32
C SER A 179 -6.92 -21.67 1.45
N SER A 180 -5.60 -21.52 1.32
CA SER A 180 -4.74 -20.89 2.33
C SER A 180 -4.81 -19.37 2.23
N TYR A 181 -4.71 -18.68 3.36
CA TYR A 181 -4.77 -17.22 3.42
C TYR A 181 -4.07 -16.67 4.64
N VAL A 182 -3.72 -15.38 4.58
CA VAL A 182 -3.33 -14.59 5.75
C VAL A 182 -4.54 -13.82 6.23
N GLU A 183 -4.91 -14.02 7.49
CA GLU A 183 -6.00 -13.30 8.14
C GLU A 183 -5.44 -12.23 9.07
N PHE A 184 -5.93 -11.00 8.94
CA PHE A 184 -5.64 -9.98 9.91
C PHE A 184 -6.60 -10.08 11.10
N ARG A 185 -6.05 -10.33 12.28
CA ARG A 185 -6.76 -10.46 13.55
C ARG A 185 -6.36 -9.32 14.47
N SER A 186 -7.21 -9.02 15.45
CA SER A 186 -6.94 -7.99 16.47
C SER A 186 -5.79 -8.41 17.41
N GLY A 187 -4.56 -8.34 16.93
CA GLY A 187 -3.32 -8.73 17.63
C GLY A 187 -2.36 -9.59 16.81
N SER A 188 -2.74 -10.07 15.61
CA SER A 188 -1.84 -10.85 14.77
C SER A 188 -2.18 -10.83 13.28
N LEU A 189 -1.19 -11.11 12.44
CA LEU A 189 -1.39 -11.64 11.09
C LEU A 189 -1.20 -13.14 11.15
N ALA A 190 -2.26 -13.91 10.91
CA ALA A 190 -2.27 -15.35 11.06
C ALA A 190 -2.35 -16.04 9.70
N LEU A 191 -1.44 -16.98 9.44
CA LEU A 191 -1.51 -17.89 8.31
C LEU A 191 -2.48 -19.03 8.65
N VAL A 192 -3.51 -19.17 7.83
CA VAL A 192 -4.56 -20.18 8.00
C VAL A 192 -4.64 -21.05 6.75
N SER A 193 -4.74 -22.35 6.94
CA SER A 193 -4.98 -23.33 5.87
C SER A 193 -5.89 -24.42 6.40
N PHE A 194 -7.08 -24.56 5.81
CA PHE A 194 -8.08 -25.53 6.26
C PHE A 194 -7.67 -26.96 5.92
N SER A 195 -7.16 -27.19 4.71
CA SER A 195 -6.71 -28.50 4.26
C SER A 195 -5.62 -29.12 5.14
N ASN A 196 -4.74 -28.27 5.68
CA ASN A 196 -3.65 -28.70 6.54
C ASN A 196 -3.91 -28.50 8.05
N ASN A 197 -5.12 -28.05 8.44
CA ASN A 197 -5.45 -27.64 9.81
C ASN A 197 -4.43 -26.65 10.42
N LEU A 198 -3.91 -25.74 9.60
CA LEU A 198 -2.93 -24.74 10.01
C LEU A 198 -3.64 -23.48 10.52
N ASN A 199 -3.19 -22.98 11.66
CA ASN A 199 -3.60 -21.69 12.21
C ASN A 199 -2.44 -21.09 13.03
N LEU A 200 -1.52 -20.45 12.32
CA LEU A 200 -0.25 -19.98 12.88
C LEU A 200 -0.19 -18.45 12.88
N PRO A 201 -0.06 -17.77 14.03
CA PRO A 201 0.27 -16.34 14.03
C PRO A 201 1.70 -16.15 13.49
N VAL A 202 1.82 -15.55 12.30
CA VAL A 202 3.10 -15.22 11.66
C VAL A 202 3.69 -13.97 12.30
N PHE A 203 2.83 -12.97 12.53
CA PHE A 203 3.20 -11.74 13.22
C PHE A 203 2.27 -11.50 14.39
N SER A 204 2.83 -11.03 15.50
CA SER A 204 2.07 -10.72 16.72
C SER A 204 2.39 -9.33 17.22
N PHE A 205 1.36 -8.58 17.58
CA PHE A 205 1.43 -7.22 18.12
C PHE A 205 0.36 -7.02 19.20
N ARG A 206 0.45 -5.93 19.96
CA ARG A 206 -0.47 -5.63 21.06
C ARG A 206 -1.44 -4.52 20.65
N ALA A 207 -2.61 -4.92 20.18
CA ALA A 207 -3.75 -4.03 20.02
C ALA A 207 -4.54 -3.94 21.34
N SER A 208 -5.12 -2.78 21.63
CA SER A 208 -5.92 -2.52 22.84
C SER A 208 -7.41 -2.32 22.55
N THR A 209 -7.77 -2.22 21.28
CA THR A 209 -9.12 -2.04 20.74
C THR A 209 -9.44 -3.19 19.79
N SER A 210 -10.71 -3.31 19.40
CA SER A 210 -11.18 -4.35 18.48
C SER A 210 -11.09 -3.97 17.00
N GLN A 211 -10.71 -2.73 16.67
CA GLN A 211 -10.71 -2.21 15.29
C GLN A 211 -9.39 -1.52 14.88
N PRO A 212 -8.21 -2.15 15.11
CA PRO A 212 -7.00 -1.67 14.47
C PRO A 212 -7.06 -1.94 12.97
N PHE A 213 -6.19 -1.31 12.18
CA PHE A 213 -5.95 -1.69 10.78
C PHE A 213 -4.46 -1.80 10.50
N VAL A 214 -4.10 -2.60 9.50
CA VAL A 214 -2.72 -2.67 8.98
C VAL A 214 -2.67 -1.93 7.66
N ARG A 215 -1.66 -1.09 7.47
CA ARG A 215 -1.39 -0.40 6.20
C ARG A 215 0.03 -0.72 5.71
N LEU A 216 0.13 -1.05 4.43
CA LEU A 216 1.39 -1.01 3.69
C LEU A 216 1.60 0.41 3.16
N SER A 217 2.51 1.13 3.80
CA SER A 217 2.83 2.51 3.47
C SER A 217 3.74 2.59 2.24
N SER A 218 3.77 3.75 1.58
CA SER A 218 4.60 3.98 0.39
C SER A 218 6.11 3.95 0.66
N ASP A 219 6.52 4.05 1.93
CA ASP A 219 7.89 3.85 2.40
C ASP A 219 8.28 2.37 2.56
N GLY A 220 7.36 1.44 2.30
CA GLY A 220 7.55 0.00 2.47
C GLY A 220 7.32 -0.49 3.92
N HIS A 221 6.89 0.37 4.83
CA HIS A 221 6.58 -0.06 6.19
C HIS A 221 5.19 -0.72 6.26
N LEU A 222 5.07 -1.82 7.01
CA LEU A 222 3.78 -2.49 7.26
C LEU A 222 3.33 -2.19 8.69
N LYS A 223 2.57 -1.11 8.84
CA LYS A 223 2.26 -0.49 10.12
C LYS A 223 0.86 -0.83 10.60
N VAL A 224 0.73 -1.03 11.91
CA VAL A 224 -0.55 -1.20 12.60
C VAL A 224 -0.96 0.14 13.19
N TYR A 225 -2.16 0.59 12.85
CA TYR A 225 -2.77 1.80 13.39
C TYR A 225 -3.95 1.45 14.27
N GLU A 226 -4.08 2.18 15.37
CA GLU A 226 -5.16 2.02 16.32
C GLU A 226 -5.68 3.39 16.76
N TRP A 227 -6.99 3.50 16.97
CA TRP A 227 -7.59 4.70 17.51
C TRP A 227 -7.36 4.79 19.03
N ARG A 228 -6.53 5.75 19.46
CA ARG A 228 -6.24 6.04 20.87
C ARG A 228 -6.28 7.54 21.11
N GLU A 229 -6.81 7.96 22.24
CA GLU A 229 -6.77 9.38 22.65
C GLU A 229 -7.30 10.35 21.56
N ASN A 230 -8.39 9.96 20.90
CA ASN A 230 -9.06 10.72 19.82
C ASN A 230 -8.23 10.93 18.54
N GLN A 231 -7.25 10.07 18.28
CA GLN A 231 -6.47 10.09 17.04
C GLN A 231 -6.02 8.68 16.64
N TRP A 232 -5.71 8.50 15.36
CA TRP A 232 -5.04 7.28 14.90
C TRP A 232 -3.57 7.35 15.28
N GLN A 233 -3.10 6.34 16.02
CA GLN A 233 -1.72 6.19 16.43
C GLN A 233 -1.12 4.93 15.79
N GLU A 234 0.12 5.05 15.33
CA GLU A 234 0.93 3.89 14.98
C GLU A 234 1.31 3.14 16.26
N ILE A 235 0.89 1.89 16.39
CA ILE A 235 1.16 1.08 17.60
C ILE A 235 2.22 0.00 17.38
N ALA A 236 2.49 -0.34 16.12
CA ALA A 236 3.52 -1.30 15.75
C ALA A 236 3.91 -1.12 14.28
N ASP A 237 5.15 -1.42 13.99
CA ASP A 237 5.62 -1.74 12.66
C ASP A 237 6.01 -3.22 12.62
N ILE A 238 5.31 -3.97 11.77
CA ILE A 238 5.38 -5.44 11.75
C ILE A 238 6.74 -5.91 11.24
N LEU A 239 7.30 -5.21 10.25
CA LEU A 239 8.54 -5.67 9.59
C LEU A 239 9.80 -5.20 10.32
N THR A 240 9.74 -4.14 11.13
CA THR A 240 10.92 -3.59 11.83
C THR A 240 11.57 -4.59 12.76
N ARG A 241 10.80 -5.50 13.36
CA ARG A 241 11.37 -6.58 14.19
C ARG A 241 12.15 -7.62 13.40
N GLU A 242 11.84 -7.75 12.11
CA GLU A 242 12.40 -8.77 11.23
C GLU A 242 13.62 -8.25 10.47
N ILE A 243 13.53 -7.02 9.95
CA ILE A 243 14.58 -6.43 9.09
C ILE A 243 15.35 -5.30 9.78
N GLY A 244 14.91 -4.85 10.96
CA GLY A 244 15.48 -3.70 11.68
C GLY A 244 15.09 -2.35 11.09
N ASP A 245 15.33 -1.28 11.85
CA ASP A 245 15.02 0.10 11.42
C ASP A 245 15.73 0.51 10.12
N TYR A 246 16.88 -0.12 9.85
CA TYR A 246 17.74 0.15 8.70
C TYR A 246 17.55 -0.85 7.55
N GLY A 247 16.67 -1.84 7.71
CA GLY A 247 16.37 -2.83 6.68
C GLY A 247 15.36 -2.36 5.64
N TYR A 248 14.82 -1.14 5.79
CA TYR A 248 13.86 -0.60 4.85
C TYR A 248 14.52 -0.02 3.60
N PRO A 249 13.97 -0.32 2.41
CA PRO A 249 14.59 -0.02 1.13
C PRO A 249 14.54 1.45 0.72
N LEU A 250 13.56 2.20 1.23
CA LEU A 250 13.39 3.62 0.89
C LEU A 250 13.96 4.56 1.96
N LEU A 251 14.62 4.03 2.99
CA LEU A 251 15.15 4.81 4.11
C LEU A 251 16.12 5.93 3.67
N CYS A 252 16.98 5.62 2.70
CA CYS A 252 17.99 6.55 2.21
C CYS A 252 17.66 7.17 0.85
N GLY A 253 16.45 6.94 0.33
CA GLY A 253 16.05 7.42 -0.98
C GLY A 253 16.84 6.80 -2.14
N GLU A 254 16.57 7.27 -3.35
CA GLU A 254 17.17 6.73 -4.57
C GLU A 254 18.70 6.84 -4.56
N TYR A 255 19.40 5.76 -4.90
CA TYR A 255 20.87 5.62 -4.87
C TYR A 255 21.54 5.89 -3.50
N GLY A 256 20.78 6.15 -2.44
CA GLY A 256 21.33 6.36 -1.11
C GLY A 256 21.77 5.06 -0.46
N ILE A 257 22.85 5.11 0.29
CA ILE A 257 23.38 3.96 1.01
C ILE A 257 23.27 4.19 2.53
N CYS A 258 22.64 3.25 3.23
CA CYS A 258 22.62 3.23 4.68
C CYS A 258 23.93 2.62 5.24
N SER A 259 24.63 3.39 6.06
CA SER A 259 25.82 2.93 6.79
C SER A 259 25.72 3.36 8.25
N ASN A 260 25.65 2.39 9.17
CA ASN A 260 25.49 2.63 10.61
C ASN A 260 24.34 3.60 10.95
N GLY A 261 23.22 3.47 10.23
CA GLY A 261 22.04 4.32 10.40
C GLY A 261 22.14 5.73 9.81
N GLN A 262 23.17 6.00 9.02
CA GLN A 262 23.32 7.26 8.28
C GLN A 262 23.23 7.03 6.78
N CYS A 263 22.48 7.89 6.10
CA CYS A 263 22.40 7.90 4.65
C CYS A 263 23.59 8.65 4.05
N THR A 264 24.24 8.02 3.08
CA THR A 264 25.41 8.53 2.37
C THR A 264 25.32 8.22 0.88
N CYS A 265 25.90 9.07 0.06
CA CYS A 265 26.00 8.80 -1.37
C CYS A 265 27.19 7.89 -1.66
N PRO A 266 27.11 7.05 -2.71
CA PRO A 266 28.25 6.28 -3.18
C PRO A 266 29.44 7.21 -3.46
N ALA A 267 30.61 6.85 -2.92
CA ALA A 267 31.81 7.69 -2.99
C ALA A 267 32.48 7.74 -4.37
N SER A 268 31.90 7.07 -5.37
CA SER A 268 32.45 6.88 -6.71
C SER A 268 32.50 8.20 -7.49
N ARG A 269 33.62 8.41 -8.21
CA ARG A 269 33.93 9.63 -8.95
C ARG A 269 34.36 9.31 -10.38
N ASN A 270 34.14 10.26 -11.28
CA ASN A 270 34.64 10.22 -12.64
C ASN A 270 36.16 10.50 -12.69
N PRO A 271 36.82 10.29 -13.85
CA PRO A 271 38.26 10.56 -13.99
C PRO A 271 38.68 12.01 -13.69
N SER A 272 37.75 12.97 -13.83
CA SER A 272 37.98 14.38 -13.47
C SER A 272 37.74 14.70 -11.99
N GLY A 273 37.37 13.72 -11.16
CA GLY A 273 37.14 13.86 -9.73
C GLY A 273 35.73 14.30 -9.30
N THR A 274 34.82 14.49 -10.25
CA THR A 274 33.40 14.83 -9.99
C THR A 274 32.66 13.58 -9.48
N PRO A 275 31.89 13.66 -8.38
CA PRO A 275 31.10 12.53 -7.89
C PRO A 275 29.97 12.21 -8.89
N TYR A 276 29.68 10.92 -9.08
CA TYR A 276 28.56 10.52 -9.93
C TYR A 276 27.21 10.76 -9.26
N PHE A 277 27.17 10.63 -7.93
CA PHE A 277 25.98 10.81 -7.12
C PHE A 277 26.15 12.02 -6.22
N LYS A 278 25.12 12.86 -6.15
CA LYS A 278 25.15 14.05 -5.32
C LYS A 278 24.00 14.00 -4.32
N GLN A 279 24.28 14.33 -3.06
CA GLN A 279 23.25 14.44 -2.04
C GLN A 279 22.24 15.50 -2.46
N LEU A 280 20.95 15.13 -2.48
CA LEU A 280 19.89 16.07 -2.84
C LEU A 280 19.75 17.19 -1.79
N ASP A 281 19.83 16.82 -0.52
CA ASP A 281 19.78 17.74 0.63
C ASP A 281 20.77 17.32 1.71
N ASP A 282 21.71 18.20 2.04
CA ASP A 282 22.71 17.95 3.10
C ASP A 282 22.11 17.91 4.51
N ARG A 283 20.96 18.55 4.71
CA ARG A 283 20.24 18.56 6.00
C ARG A 283 19.41 17.31 6.18
N ASN A 284 18.77 16.83 5.11
CA ASN A 284 17.99 15.61 5.12
C ASN A 284 18.52 14.60 4.09
N ARG A 285 19.48 13.78 4.55
CA ARG A 285 20.16 12.82 3.68
C ARG A 285 19.30 11.64 3.23
N SER A 286 18.11 11.46 3.81
CA SER A 286 17.16 10.42 3.41
C SER A 286 16.48 10.69 2.07
N PHE A 287 16.64 11.88 1.50
CA PHE A 287 16.09 12.20 0.18
C PHE A 287 16.88 11.60 -0.99
N GLY A 288 17.93 10.82 -0.73
CA GLY A 288 18.68 10.15 -1.77
C GLY A 288 19.78 10.98 -2.40
N CYS A 289 20.38 10.33 -3.39
CA CYS A 289 21.64 10.69 -4.01
C CYS A 289 21.48 10.64 -5.53
N PRO A 290 20.67 11.52 -6.13
CA PRO A 290 20.43 11.51 -7.56
C PRO A 290 21.73 11.57 -8.37
N LEU A 291 21.64 11.03 -9.59
CA LEU A 291 22.72 11.10 -10.56
C LEU A 291 23.04 12.56 -10.90
N THR A 292 24.32 12.89 -10.90
CA THR A 292 24.82 14.19 -11.34
C THR A 292 24.56 14.38 -12.84
N THR A 293 24.64 13.29 -13.60
CA THR A 293 24.29 13.25 -15.02
C THR A 293 23.25 12.14 -15.24
N PRO A 294 22.03 12.46 -15.69
CA PRO A 294 20.98 11.46 -15.94
C PRO A 294 21.37 10.41 -16.99
N LEU A 295 20.80 9.21 -16.87
CA LEU A 295 20.92 8.13 -17.86
C LEU A 295 20.18 8.48 -19.16
N SER A 296 20.80 8.22 -20.32
CA SER A 296 20.16 8.38 -21.63
C SER A 296 20.37 7.14 -22.52
N CYS A 297 19.30 6.61 -23.10
CA CYS A 297 19.41 5.48 -24.03
C CYS A 297 20.02 5.89 -25.39
N ASP A 298 20.14 7.18 -25.67
CA ASP A 298 20.62 7.69 -26.96
C ASP A 298 22.15 7.55 -27.12
N ASP A 299 22.89 7.44 -26.01
CA ASP A 299 24.35 7.28 -26.05
C ASP A 299 24.86 6.29 -24.97
N PRO A 300 24.63 4.98 -25.16
CA PRO A 300 25.04 3.96 -24.19
C PRO A 300 26.56 3.82 -24.08
N GLN A 301 27.34 4.36 -25.03
CA GLN A 301 28.81 4.32 -24.97
C GLN A 301 29.36 5.25 -23.87
N ASN A 302 28.60 6.27 -23.51
CA ASN A 302 28.92 7.13 -22.39
C ASN A 302 28.46 6.54 -21.05
N HIS A 303 28.02 5.28 -21.01
CA HIS A 303 27.60 4.67 -19.76
C HIS A 303 28.64 3.69 -19.20
N SER A 304 28.85 3.69 -17.87
CA SER A 304 29.58 2.63 -17.16
C SER A 304 28.79 2.07 -16.01
N PHE A 305 29.22 0.89 -15.57
CA PHE A 305 28.85 0.36 -14.28
C PHE A 305 29.87 0.72 -13.22
N VAL A 306 29.39 1.22 -12.08
CA VAL A 306 30.17 1.37 -10.86
C VAL A 306 29.88 0.22 -9.93
N LYS A 307 30.93 -0.55 -9.64
CA LYS A 307 30.91 -1.62 -8.65
C LYS A 307 30.95 -1.01 -7.25
N LEU A 308 30.01 -1.41 -6.40
CA LEU A 308 30.03 -1.07 -4.98
C LEU A 308 30.54 -2.28 -4.17
N GLU A 309 31.59 -2.08 -3.39
CA GLU A 309 32.18 -3.14 -2.57
C GLU A 309 31.73 -3.04 -1.12
N LYS A 310 31.48 -4.20 -0.48
CA LYS A 310 31.08 -4.32 0.94
C LYS A 310 29.69 -3.73 1.26
N PHE A 311 28.72 -3.93 0.38
CA PHE A 311 27.32 -3.57 0.63
C PHE A 311 26.43 -4.80 0.56
N THR A 312 25.42 -4.83 1.42
CA THR A 312 24.31 -5.79 1.34
C THR A 312 23.23 -5.14 0.48
N TYR A 313 22.77 -5.87 -0.53
CA TYR A 313 21.61 -5.49 -1.33
C TYR A 313 20.37 -6.22 -0.79
N PHE A 314 19.18 -5.72 -1.12
CA PHE A 314 17.94 -6.46 -0.91
C PHE A 314 18.02 -7.73 -1.76
N THR A 315 18.30 -8.87 -1.12
CA THR A 315 18.58 -10.12 -1.80
C THR A 315 17.32 -10.67 -2.47
N VAL A 316 17.38 -10.78 -3.79
CA VAL A 316 16.55 -11.69 -4.59
C VAL A 316 16.87 -13.12 -4.15
N SER A 317 15.89 -14.02 -4.28
CA SER A 317 16.03 -15.45 -4.00
C SER A 317 17.38 -16.05 -4.46
N LYS A 318 17.87 -17.07 -3.75
CA LYS A 318 19.18 -17.74 -3.96
C LYS A 318 19.49 -18.20 -5.41
N GLN A 319 18.53 -18.17 -6.34
CA GLN A 319 18.73 -18.54 -7.74
C GLN A 319 19.30 -17.43 -8.62
N ASP A 320 19.25 -16.16 -8.18
CA ASP A 320 19.77 -15.01 -8.95
C ASP A 320 21.12 -14.47 -8.46
N GLU A 321 21.80 -15.18 -7.54
CA GLU A 321 23.17 -14.86 -7.08
C GLU A 321 24.19 -14.77 -8.24
N LEU A 322 23.85 -15.28 -9.43
CA LEU A 322 24.71 -15.27 -10.62
C LEU A 322 24.58 -14.05 -11.52
N LEU A 323 23.56 -13.18 -11.37
CA LEU A 323 23.28 -12.13 -12.36
C LEU A 323 23.50 -10.68 -11.92
N VAL A 324 23.69 -10.38 -10.63
CA VAL A 324 23.96 -9.00 -10.20
C VAL A 324 25.07 -8.96 -9.13
N GLN A 325 26.33 -8.97 -9.59
CA GLN A 325 27.40 -8.38 -8.80
C GLN A 325 27.19 -6.85 -8.77
N GLY A 326 26.48 -6.35 -7.75
CA GLY A 326 26.27 -4.94 -7.38
C GLY A 326 26.92 -3.86 -8.25
N CYS A 327 26.35 -3.63 -9.43
CA CYS A 327 26.79 -2.64 -10.40
C CYS A 327 25.68 -1.59 -10.61
N LEU A 328 25.97 -0.31 -10.41
CA LEU A 328 25.09 0.81 -10.74
C LEU A 328 25.46 1.37 -12.11
N LEU A 329 24.51 1.45 -13.05
CA LEU A 329 24.71 2.08 -14.35
C LEU A 329 24.77 3.61 -14.19
N LEU A 330 25.73 4.25 -14.85
CA LEU A 330 26.04 5.67 -14.77
C LEU A 330 26.37 6.23 -16.14
N THR A 331 26.24 7.54 -16.34
CA THR A 331 26.71 8.25 -17.55
C THR A 331 27.96 9.08 -17.29
N PHE A 332 28.72 9.34 -18.34
CA PHE A 332 29.92 10.17 -18.38
C PHE A 332 29.73 11.39 -19.27
#